data_AF-A0A679B9Z9-F1
#
_entry.id   AF-A0A679B9Z9-F1
#
_cell.length_a   1.000
_cell.length_b   1.000
_cell.length_c   1.000
_cell.angle_alpha   90.00
_cell.angle_beta   90.00
_cell.angle_gamma   90.00
#
_symmetry.space_group_name_H-M   'P 1'
#
loop_
_entity.id
_entity.type
_entity.pdbx_description
1 polymer ?
#
loop_
_entity_poly.entity_id
_entity_poly.type
_entity_poly.pdbx_seq_one_letter_code
_entity_poly.pdbx_strand_id
1 'polypeptide(L)'
;MLTYCAGAWPGGDPNAIEVATSTLPTGVYNQALHWMAIAHAEAYDYIHSKSKNERKPIVGVAHHVSFTRPYGLFDVAAVALANSLTLFPYVDSICDKLDFIGINYYGQEVISGPGLKLVDNDEYSESGRGVYPDGLFRILIQFNERYKRLNIPFVITENGVSDETDLIRKPYILEHLLATYAAIIMVLS
;
A
#
# COMPACT_ATOMS: atom_id res chain seq x y z
N MET A 1 -3.46 -10.30 1.34
CA MET A 1 -2.47 -11.40 1.42
C MET A 1 -2.24 -11.89 2.85
N LEU A 2 -2.11 -11.01 3.85
CA LEU A 2 -1.75 -11.45 5.21
C LEU A 2 -2.71 -12.47 5.84
N THR A 3 -4.04 -12.27 5.73
CA THR A 3 -5.05 -13.21 6.25
C THR A 3 -5.17 -14.48 5.39
N TYR A 4 -5.51 -14.33 4.10
CA TYR A 4 -5.92 -15.46 3.25
C TYR A 4 -4.80 -16.10 2.42
N CYS A 5 -3.57 -15.58 2.48
CA CYS A 5 -2.40 -16.18 1.82
C CYS A 5 -1.35 -16.59 2.86
N ALA A 6 -1.03 -15.72 3.82
CA ALA A 6 0.03 -15.98 4.80
C ALA A 6 -0.48 -16.55 6.15
N GLY A 7 -1.77 -16.43 6.46
CA GLY A 7 -2.32 -16.82 7.77
C GLY A 7 -1.78 -15.99 8.94
N ALA A 8 -1.14 -14.84 8.67
CA ALA A 8 -0.47 -14.03 9.68
C ALA A 8 -1.42 -13.07 10.41
N TRP A 9 -2.63 -12.87 9.87
CA TRP A 9 -3.65 -11.97 10.41
C TRP A 9 -4.96 -12.73 10.66
N PRO A 10 -5.79 -12.29 11.64
CA PRO A 10 -7.04 -12.98 11.98
C PRO A 10 -7.98 -13.20 10.80
N GLY A 11 -8.80 -14.25 10.91
CA GLY A 11 -9.84 -14.57 9.93
C GLY A 11 -9.44 -15.58 8.85
N GLY A 12 -8.20 -16.08 8.86
CA GLY A 12 -7.74 -17.11 7.92
C GLY A 12 -6.71 -18.05 8.54
N ASP A 13 -6.86 -19.34 8.25
CA ASP A 13 -5.87 -20.40 8.52
C ASP A 13 -5.69 -21.20 7.21
N PRO A 14 -5.03 -20.60 6.20
CA PRO A 14 -5.07 -21.13 4.85
C PRO A 14 -4.23 -22.41 4.73
N ASN A 15 -4.82 -23.46 4.20
CA ASN A 15 -4.06 -24.67 3.86
C ASN A 15 -3.24 -24.49 2.57
N ALA A 16 -2.34 -25.42 2.26
CA ALA A 16 -1.43 -25.31 1.11
C ALA A 16 -2.14 -25.12 -0.25
N ILE A 17 -3.33 -25.72 -0.43
CA ILE A 17 -4.12 -25.55 -1.66
C ILE A 17 -4.69 -24.14 -1.71
N GLU A 18 -5.22 -23.64 -0.60
CA GLU A 18 -5.74 -22.28 -0.50
C GLU A 18 -4.64 -21.24 -0.75
N VAL A 19 -3.44 -21.43 -0.20
CA VAL A 19 -2.29 -20.55 -0.49
C VAL A 19 -1.98 -20.58 -1.99
N ALA A 20 -1.83 -21.77 -2.58
CA ALA A 20 -1.46 -21.95 -3.98
C ALA A 20 -2.51 -21.41 -4.97
N THR A 21 -3.79 -21.39 -4.57
CA THR A 21 -4.92 -20.93 -5.39
C THR A 21 -5.41 -19.54 -5.01
N SER A 22 -4.90 -18.94 -3.95
CA SER A 22 -5.42 -17.68 -3.37
C SER A 22 -5.48 -16.53 -4.37
N THR A 23 -4.51 -16.46 -5.29
CA THR A 23 -4.38 -15.38 -6.27
C THR A 23 -5.10 -15.67 -7.59
N LEU A 24 -5.71 -16.86 -7.76
CA LEU A 24 -6.59 -17.15 -8.90
C LEU A 24 -7.86 -16.27 -8.83
N PRO A 25 -8.56 -16.00 -9.94
CA PRO A 25 -9.77 -15.17 -9.93
C PRO A 25 -10.84 -15.64 -8.93
N THR A 26 -10.94 -16.95 -8.71
CA THR A 26 -11.85 -17.58 -7.73
C THR A 26 -11.19 -17.84 -6.37
N GLY A 27 -9.94 -17.45 -6.18
CA GLY A 27 -9.20 -17.60 -4.92
C GLY A 27 -9.73 -16.68 -3.84
N VAL A 28 -9.59 -17.11 -2.59
CA VAL A 28 -10.17 -16.41 -1.41
C VAL A 28 -9.66 -14.98 -1.28
N TYR A 29 -8.40 -14.71 -1.64
CA TYR A 29 -7.84 -13.36 -1.60
C TYR A 29 -8.55 -12.40 -2.56
N ASN A 30 -8.78 -12.81 -3.82
CA ASN A 30 -9.48 -11.97 -4.80
C ASN A 30 -10.97 -11.80 -4.45
N GLN A 31 -11.62 -12.84 -3.92
CA GLN A 31 -13.00 -12.72 -3.43
C GLN A 31 -13.10 -11.73 -2.26
N ALA A 32 -12.16 -11.77 -1.31
CA ALA A 32 -12.14 -10.83 -0.20
C ALA A 32 -11.95 -9.38 -0.69
N LEU A 33 -11.01 -9.13 -1.60
CA LEU A 33 -10.83 -7.80 -2.19
C LEU A 33 -12.08 -7.32 -2.94
N HIS A 34 -12.75 -8.21 -3.67
CA HIS A 34 -14.00 -7.88 -4.37
C HIS A 34 -15.09 -7.43 -3.40
N TRP A 35 -15.31 -8.16 -2.30
CA TRP A 35 -16.29 -7.78 -1.29
C TRP A 35 -15.92 -6.50 -0.54
N MET A 36 -14.63 -6.28 -0.28
CA MET A 36 -14.14 -5.00 0.27
C MET A 36 -14.45 -3.83 -0.68
N ALA A 37 -14.25 -4.01 -1.99
CA ALA A 37 -14.54 -2.99 -2.99
C ALA A 37 -16.05 -2.68 -3.08
N ILE A 38 -16.91 -3.71 -3.07
CA ILE A 38 -18.38 -3.53 -3.02
C ILE A 38 -18.77 -2.74 -1.77
N ALA A 39 -18.27 -3.14 -0.59
CA ALA A 39 -18.60 -2.47 0.66
C ALA A 39 -18.15 -1.00 0.66
N HIS A 40 -16.97 -0.70 0.10
CA HIS A 40 -16.49 0.67 -0.08
C HIS A 40 -17.41 1.48 -0.99
N ALA A 41 -17.79 0.94 -2.16
CA ALA A 41 -18.66 1.61 -3.11
C ALA A 41 -20.07 1.89 -2.55
N GLU A 42 -20.67 0.92 -1.86
CA GLU A 42 -21.97 1.10 -1.20
C GLU A 42 -21.91 2.14 -0.08
N ALA A 43 -20.83 2.14 0.71
CA ALA A 43 -20.63 3.15 1.75
C ALA A 43 -20.44 4.55 1.14
N TYR A 44 -19.66 4.68 0.06
CA TYR A 44 -19.48 5.94 -0.67
C TYR A 44 -20.82 6.52 -1.11
N ASP A 45 -21.64 5.72 -1.80
CA ASP A 45 -22.93 6.15 -2.33
C ASP A 45 -23.90 6.50 -1.20
N TYR A 46 -23.93 5.70 -0.14
CA TYR A 46 -24.77 5.98 1.02
C TYR A 46 -24.39 7.30 1.70
N ILE A 47 -23.11 7.50 2.01
CA ILE A 47 -22.60 8.71 2.67
C ILE A 47 -22.94 9.96 1.83
N HIS A 48 -22.70 9.91 0.52
CA HIS A 48 -23.01 11.01 -0.39
C HIS A 48 -24.51 11.27 -0.52
N SER A 49 -25.34 10.23 -0.53
CA SER A 49 -26.80 10.36 -0.60
C SER A 49 -27.41 11.04 0.64
N LYS A 50 -26.77 10.90 1.81
CA LYS A 50 -27.24 11.49 3.07
C LYS A 50 -26.74 12.91 3.30
N SER A 51 -25.76 13.36 2.51
CA SER A 51 -25.19 14.69 2.67
C SER A 51 -26.17 15.78 2.25
N LYS A 52 -26.79 16.42 3.24
CA LYS A 52 -27.67 17.60 3.07
C LYS A 52 -27.00 18.90 3.50
N ASN A 53 -25.76 18.84 3.99
CA ASN A 53 -25.04 19.98 4.57
C ASN A 53 -24.13 20.66 3.54
N GLU A 54 -23.82 21.93 3.78
CA GLU A 54 -22.90 22.73 2.94
C GLU A 54 -21.49 22.14 2.88
N ARG A 55 -21.07 21.41 3.91
CA ARG A 55 -19.82 20.63 3.93
C ARG A 55 -20.12 19.19 3.53
N LYS A 56 -19.93 18.87 2.25
CA LYS A 56 -20.02 17.50 1.76
C LYS A 56 -18.92 16.65 2.41
N PRO A 57 -19.23 15.48 2.98
CA PRO A 57 -18.21 14.55 3.42
C PRO A 57 -17.37 14.12 2.22
N ILE A 58 -16.09 13.85 2.47
CA ILE A 58 -15.19 13.24 1.49
C ILE A 58 -14.93 11.80 1.92
N VAL A 59 -14.87 10.89 0.96
CA VAL A 59 -14.67 9.46 1.16
C VAL A 59 -13.47 9.02 0.35
N GLY A 60 -12.58 8.26 0.99
CA GLY A 60 -11.36 7.74 0.37
C GLY A 60 -10.97 6.41 0.99
N VAL A 61 -9.76 5.96 0.67
CA VAL A 61 -9.16 4.72 1.17
C VAL A 61 -7.85 5.01 1.88
N ALA A 62 -7.44 4.18 2.84
CA ALA A 62 -6.07 4.14 3.36
C ALA A 62 -5.38 2.88 2.82
N HIS A 63 -4.63 3.03 1.71
CA HIS A 63 -4.08 1.90 0.98
C HIS A 63 -2.61 1.66 1.36
N HIS A 64 -2.32 0.48 1.89
CA HIS A 64 -0.95 0.08 2.23
C HIS A 64 -0.12 -0.19 0.97
N VAL A 65 1.03 0.46 0.90
CA VAL A 65 2.03 0.28 -0.16
C VAL A 65 3.43 0.22 0.43
N SER A 66 4.25 -0.65 -0.14
CA SER A 66 5.67 -0.79 0.20
C SER A 66 6.50 -0.61 -1.08
N PHE A 67 7.73 -0.13 -0.93
CA PHE A 67 8.69 -0.24 -2.02
C PHE A 67 9.30 -1.65 -2.00
N THR A 68 8.94 -2.48 -2.97
CA THR A 68 9.42 -3.87 -3.00
C THR A 68 10.58 -4.02 -3.98
N ARG A 69 11.70 -4.59 -3.52
CA ARG A 69 12.87 -4.88 -4.36
C ARG A 69 13.31 -6.35 -4.27
N PRO A 70 13.90 -6.91 -5.34
CA PRO A 70 14.41 -8.27 -5.30
C PRO A 70 15.73 -8.32 -4.52
N TYR A 71 15.98 -9.43 -3.80
CA TYR A 71 17.28 -9.69 -3.19
C TYR A 71 18.33 -10.03 -4.26
N GLY A 72 17.98 -10.90 -5.21
CA GLY A 72 18.82 -11.27 -6.35
C GLY A 72 18.06 -11.36 -7.67
N LEU A 73 18.78 -11.65 -8.76
CA LEU A 73 18.21 -11.71 -10.12
C LEU A 73 17.06 -12.72 -10.25
N PHE A 74 17.09 -13.81 -9.48
CA PHE A 74 16.06 -14.83 -9.50
C PHE A 74 14.76 -14.43 -8.78
N ASP A 75 14.77 -13.34 -8.02
CA ASP A 75 13.62 -12.86 -7.24
C ASP A 75 12.78 -11.80 -8.00
N VAL A 76 13.24 -11.34 -9.16
CA VAL A 76 12.58 -10.28 -9.95
C VAL A 76 11.13 -10.65 -10.31
N ALA A 77 10.90 -11.90 -10.73
CA ALA A 77 9.56 -12.38 -11.08
C ALA A 77 8.62 -12.39 -9.87
N ALA A 78 9.13 -12.75 -8.68
CA ALA A 78 8.35 -12.75 -7.45
C ALA A 78 7.95 -11.32 -7.06
N VAL A 79 8.85 -10.35 -7.19
CA VAL A 79 8.56 -8.92 -6.96
C VAL A 79 7.54 -8.40 -7.95
N ALA A 80 7.68 -8.73 -9.24
CA ALA A 80 6.73 -8.32 -10.27
C ALA A 80 5.32 -8.88 -9.98
N LEU A 81 5.23 -10.16 -9.60
CA LEU A 81 3.97 -10.79 -9.20
C LEU A 81 3.38 -10.12 -7.97
N ALA A 82 4.16 -9.94 -6.91
CA ALA A 82 3.71 -9.28 -5.68
C ALA A 82 3.16 -7.88 -5.98
N ASN A 83 3.92 -7.05 -6.70
CA ASN A 83 3.51 -5.70 -7.08
C ASN A 83 2.24 -5.69 -7.95
N SER A 84 2.11 -6.66 -8.87
CA SER A 84 0.91 -6.78 -9.72
C SER A 84 -0.36 -7.08 -8.95
N LEU A 85 -0.23 -7.67 -7.75
CA LEU A 85 -1.35 -8.01 -6.88
C LEU A 85 -1.64 -6.92 -5.84
N THR A 86 -0.61 -6.24 -5.33
CA THR A 86 -0.74 -5.39 -4.15
C THR A 86 -0.76 -3.89 -4.41
N LEU A 87 -0.06 -3.40 -5.44
CA LEU A 87 0.12 -1.96 -5.60
C LEU A 87 -1.16 -1.26 -6.05
N PHE A 88 -1.77 -1.73 -7.13
CA PHE A 88 -2.85 -1.01 -7.82
C PHE A 88 -4.21 -1.69 -7.85
N PRO A 89 -4.34 -3.04 -7.95
CA PRO A 89 -5.63 -3.68 -8.27
C PRO A 89 -6.81 -3.28 -7.37
N TYR A 90 -6.56 -3.11 -6.07
CA TYR A 90 -7.63 -2.71 -5.15
C TYR A 90 -8.08 -1.26 -5.40
N VAL A 91 -7.14 -0.32 -5.50
CA VAL A 91 -7.46 1.09 -5.79
C VAL A 91 -8.10 1.24 -7.17
N ASP A 92 -7.63 0.48 -8.18
CA ASP A 92 -8.25 0.41 -9.50
C ASP A 92 -9.74 0.02 -9.42
N SER A 93 -10.07 -0.93 -8.55
CA SER A 93 -11.43 -1.46 -8.41
C SER A 93 -12.43 -0.51 -7.76
N ILE A 94 -11.95 0.56 -7.11
CA ILE A 94 -12.78 1.54 -6.39
C ILE A 94 -12.55 2.98 -6.89
N CYS A 95 -11.76 3.18 -7.95
CA CYS A 95 -11.27 4.52 -8.31
C CYS A 95 -12.35 5.49 -8.81
N ASP A 96 -13.54 4.99 -9.17
CA ASP A 96 -14.74 5.76 -9.49
C ASP A 96 -15.56 6.18 -8.25
N LYS A 97 -15.15 5.72 -7.06
CA LYS A 97 -15.80 5.96 -5.75
C LYS A 97 -14.79 6.50 -4.72
N LEU A 98 -13.98 7.49 -5.13
CA LEU A 98 -12.98 8.13 -4.29
C LEU A 98 -12.99 9.66 -4.48
N ASP A 99 -12.98 10.39 -3.39
CA ASP A 99 -12.73 11.84 -3.36
C ASP A 99 -11.26 12.16 -3.02
N PHE A 100 -10.50 11.17 -2.52
CA PHE A 100 -9.05 11.23 -2.33
C PHE A 100 -8.45 9.81 -2.30
N ILE A 101 -7.15 9.68 -2.57
CA ILE A 101 -6.41 8.43 -2.43
C ILE A 101 -5.48 8.54 -1.22
N GLY A 102 -5.75 7.77 -0.17
CA GLY A 102 -4.86 7.67 0.99
C GLY A 102 -3.79 6.61 0.80
N ILE A 103 -2.57 6.94 1.21
CA ILE A 103 -1.37 6.11 1.09
C ILE A 103 -0.79 5.85 2.48
N ASN A 104 -0.65 4.57 2.83
CA ASN A 104 0.04 4.11 4.03
C ASN A 104 1.41 3.55 3.61
N TYR A 105 2.50 4.20 4.00
CA TYR A 105 3.86 3.80 3.63
C TYR A 105 4.78 3.75 4.85
N TYR A 106 5.50 2.64 4.99
CA TYR A 106 6.37 2.35 6.14
C TYR A 106 7.81 2.01 5.78
N GLY A 107 8.13 1.89 4.49
CA GLY A 107 9.47 1.56 4.02
C GLY A 107 9.50 0.52 2.91
N GLN A 108 10.67 -0.08 2.74
CA GLN A 108 10.93 -1.11 1.74
C GLN A 108 10.81 -2.54 2.28
N GLU A 109 10.47 -3.44 1.36
CA GLU A 109 10.47 -4.89 1.55
C GLU A 109 11.44 -5.52 0.54
N VAL A 110 12.28 -6.44 1.01
CA VAL A 110 13.17 -7.20 0.13
C VAL A 110 12.62 -8.62 0.01
N ILE A 111 12.34 -9.05 -1.22
CA ILE A 111 11.84 -10.39 -1.50
C ILE A 111 13.01 -11.31 -1.86
N SER A 112 13.05 -12.50 -1.25
CA SER A 112 13.95 -13.59 -1.60
C SER A 112 13.20 -14.92 -1.55
N GLY A 113 13.12 -15.61 -2.69
CA GLY A 113 12.32 -16.84 -2.83
C GLY A 113 10.85 -16.60 -2.45
N PRO A 114 10.25 -17.44 -1.57
CA PRO A 114 8.83 -17.34 -1.22
C PRO A 114 8.54 -16.27 -0.15
N GLY A 115 9.51 -15.49 0.31
CA GLY A 115 9.33 -14.64 1.49
C GLY A 115 10.15 -13.37 1.52
N LEU A 116 10.02 -12.66 2.64
CA LEU A 116 10.77 -11.44 2.94
C LEU A 116 12.15 -11.78 3.51
N LYS A 117 13.13 -10.93 3.22
CA LYS A 117 14.51 -11.02 3.71
C LYS A 117 14.95 -9.71 4.33
N LEU A 118 15.60 -9.79 5.49
CA LEU A 118 16.36 -8.67 6.06
C LEU A 118 17.79 -8.72 5.48
N VAL A 119 18.29 -7.57 5.02
CA VAL A 119 19.59 -7.41 4.36
C VAL A 119 20.53 -6.66 5.29
N ASP A 120 21.68 -7.24 5.63
CA ASP A 120 22.57 -6.74 6.70
C ASP A 120 23.00 -5.26 6.59
N ASN A 121 23.00 -4.69 5.38
CA ASN A 121 23.44 -3.31 5.14
C ASN A 121 22.29 -2.29 5.06
N ASP A 122 21.04 -2.72 5.22
CA ASP A 122 19.88 -1.83 5.27
C ASP A 122 19.56 -1.48 6.74
N GLU A 123 19.10 -0.24 6.98
CA GLU A 123 18.53 0.15 8.27
C GLU A 123 17.07 -0.33 8.35
N TYR A 124 16.69 -0.99 9.44
CA TYR A 124 15.34 -1.55 9.62
C TYR A 124 14.66 -1.01 10.87
N SER A 125 13.34 -0.86 10.77
CA SER A 125 12.47 -0.75 11.93
C SER A 125 12.40 -2.09 12.70
N GLU A 126 11.95 -2.04 13.94
CA GLU A 126 11.70 -3.25 14.76
C GLU A 126 10.64 -4.19 14.16
N SER A 127 9.75 -3.66 13.31
CA SER A 127 8.76 -4.43 12.54
C SER A 127 9.33 -5.02 11.24
N GLY A 128 10.65 -4.89 11.01
CA GLY A 128 11.33 -5.45 9.83
C GLY A 128 11.08 -4.69 8.54
N ARG A 129 10.69 -3.40 8.62
CA ARG A 129 10.53 -2.52 7.45
C ARG A 129 11.84 -1.78 7.19
N GLY A 130 12.39 -1.89 5.99
CA GLY A 130 13.63 -1.19 5.66
C GLY A 130 13.36 0.32 5.53
N VAL A 131 14.10 1.16 6.26
CA VAL A 131 13.99 2.62 6.16
C VAL A 131 14.39 3.04 4.76
N TYR A 132 13.44 3.59 4.00
CA TYR A 132 13.66 3.90 2.59
C TYR A 132 12.81 5.08 2.10
N PRO A 133 13.24 6.33 2.34
CA PRO A 133 12.51 7.54 1.92
C PRO A 133 12.40 7.67 0.39
N ASP A 134 13.43 7.23 -0.35
CA ASP A 134 13.40 7.19 -1.82
C ASP A 134 12.25 6.34 -2.37
N GLY A 135 11.88 5.27 -1.66
CA GLY A 135 10.74 4.43 -2.02
C GLY A 135 9.43 5.18 -1.91
N LEU A 136 9.25 6.02 -0.88
CA LEU A 136 8.06 6.87 -0.74
C LEU A 136 7.95 7.81 -1.93
N PHE A 137 9.02 8.52 -2.27
CA PHE A 137 9.06 9.38 -3.46
C PHE A 137 8.64 8.62 -4.72
N ARG A 138 9.23 7.45 -4.98
CA ARG A 138 8.92 6.64 -6.17
C ARG A 138 7.47 6.18 -6.19
N ILE A 139 6.92 5.76 -5.05
CA ILE A 139 5.52 5.33 -4.93
C ILE A 139 4.59 6.51 -5.22
N LEU A 140 4.84 7.69 -4.65
CA LEU A 140 4.02 8.88 -4.90
C LEU A 140 4.01 9.26 -6.39
N ILE A 141 5.17 9.24 -7.06
CA ILE A 141 5.25 9.49 -8.50
C ILE A 141 4.48 8.43 -9.31
N GLN A 142 4.63 7.14 -8.98
CA GLN A 142 3.92 6.06 -9.67
C GLN A 142 2.39 6.19 -9.52
N PHE A 143 1.91 6.49 -8.32
CA PHE A 143 0.48 6.70 -8.05
C PHE A 143 -0.05 7.93 -8.77
N ASN A 144 0.70 9.05 -8.74
CA ASN A 144 0.33 10.24 -9.50
C ASN A 144 0.23 9.93 -11.00
N GLU A 145 1.23 9.28 -11.59
CA GLU A 145 1.22 8.94 -13.02
C GLU A 145 0.02 8.05 -13.40
N ARG A 146 -0.35 7.11 -12.52
CA ARG A 146 -1.49 6.22 -12.75
C ARG A 146 -2.84 6.92 -12.63
N TYR A 147 -3.02 7.77 -11.60
CA TYR A 147 -4.33 8.29 -11.21
C TYR A 147 -4.53 9.79 -11.45
N LYS A 148 -3.56 10.53 -12.00
CA LYS A 148 -3.67 11.99 -12.26
C LYS A 148 -4.91 12.41 -13.03
N ARG A 149 -5.47 11.54 -13.88
CA ARG A 149 -6.71 11.83 -14.64
C ARG A 149 -7.96 11.91 -13.76
N LEU A 150 -7.94 11.33 -12.55
CA LEU A 150 -9.05 11.41 -11.60
C LEU A 150 -9.17 12.82 -11.01
N ASN A 151 -8.08 13.62 -11.02
CA ASN A 151 -8.04 14.97 -10.47
C ASN A 151 -8.52 15.06 -9.00
N ILE A 152 -8.14 14.06 -8.20
CA ILE A 152 -8.40 13.99 -6.76
C ILE A 152 -7.08 14.07 -5.97
N PRO A 153 -7.08 14.60 -4.74
CA PRO A 153 -5.87 14.71 -3.92
C PRO A 153 -5.38 13.33 -3.45
N PHE A 154 -4.07 13.25 -3.23
CA PHE A 154 -3.43 12.18 -2.47
C PHE A 154 -3.19 12.63 -1.04
N VAL A 155 -3.36 11.74 -0.07
CA VAL A 155 -3.09 11.98 1.35
C VAL A 155 -2.18 10.88 1.87
N ILE A 156 -1.08 11.22 2.54
CA ILE A 156 -0.34 10.22 3.31
C ILE A 156 -1.13 9.98 4.59
N THR A 157 -1.93 8.91 4.61
CA THR A 157 -2.83 8.60 5.72
C THR A 157 -2.07 7.97 6.89
N GLU A 158 -1.00 7.22 6.61
CA GLU A 158 -0.10 6.68 7.62
C GLU A 158 1.36 6.71 7.15
N ASN A 159 2.25 7.22 8.01
CA ASN A 159 3.70 7.10 7.86
C ASN A 159 4.34 7.19 9.24
N GLY A 160 5.28 6.29 9.54
CA GLY A 160 5.99 6.26 10.81
C GLY A 160 6.92 5.07 10.89
N VAL A 161 7.58 4.89 12.04
CA VAL A 161 8.55 3.81 12.26
C VAL A 161 8.42 3.27 13.67
N SER A 162 8.49 1.94 13.81
CA SER A 162 8.64 1.27 15.10
C SER A 162 10.10 1.30 15.51
N ASP A 163 10.39 2.02 16.59
CA ASP A 163 11.73 2.28 17.12
C ASP A 163 11.60 2.58 18.63
N GLU A 164 11.91 1.61 19.48
CA GLU A 164 11.92 1.70 20.94
C GLU A 164 13.00 2.67 21.43
N THR A 165 14.11 2.76 20.71
CA THR A 165 15.26 3.60 21.09
C THR A 165 15.07 5.07 20.75
N ASP A 166 14.09 5.39 19.89
CA ASP A 166 13.83 6.73 19.31
C ASP A 166 15.03 7.33 18.55
N LEU A 167 16.03 6.50 18.19
CA LEU A 167 17.25 6.90 17.49
C LEU A 167 17.00 7.19 16.01
N ILE A 168 16.17 6.37 15.35
CA ILE A 168 15.90 6.46 13.91
C ILE A 168 14.58 7.19 13.62
N ARG A 169 13.67 7.34 14.60
CA ARG A 169 12.36 7.98 14.38
C ARG A 169 12.46 9.42 13.87
N LYS A 170 13.34 10.23 14.45
CA LYS A 170 13.53 11.62 14.03
C LYS A 170 14.07 11.74 12.60
N PRO A 171 15.21 11.10 12.23
CA PRO A 171 15.67 11.14 10.84
C PRO A 171 14.66 10.52 9.88
N TYR A 172 13.99 9.42 10.25
CA TYR A 172 12.94 8.80 9.43
C TYR A 172 11.86 9.81 9.03
N ILE A 173 11.25 10.51 9.99
CA ILE A 173 10.17 11.47 9.73
C ILE A 173 10.67 12.60 8.84
N LEU A 174 11.85 13.15 9.13
CA LEU A 174 12.44 14.24 8.36
C LEU A 174 12.64 13.83 6.89
N GLU A 175 13.26 12.68 6.65
CA GLU A 175 13.62 12.22 5.30
C GLU A 175 12.38 11.84 4.48
N HIS A 176 11.36 11.25 5.10
CA HIS A 176 10.11 10.93 4.41
C HIS A 176 9.28 12.19 4.10
N LEU A 177 9.34 13.23 4.93
CA LEU A 177 8.77 14.53 4.62
C LEU A 177 9.50 15.21 3.46
N LEU A 178 10.84 15.12 3.41
CA LEU A 178 11.63 15.63 2.28
C LEU A 178 11.31 14.88 0.98
N ALA A 179 11.15 13.56 1.03
CA ALA A 179 10.73 12.75 -0.11
C ALA A 179 9.33 13.16 -0.62
N THR A 180 8.40 13.42 0.30
CA THR A 180 7.05 13.93 -0.03
C THR A 180 7.13 15.31 -0.69
N TYR A 181 7.93 16.21 -0.13
CA TYR A 181 8.13 17.55 -0.69
C TYR A 181 8.76 17.50 -2.09
N ALA A 182 9.74 16.63 -2.31
CA ALA A 182 10.35 16.41 -3.62
C ALA A 182 9.31 15.90 -4.64
N ALA A 183 8.41 14.99 -4.23
CA ALA A 183 7.32 14.52 -5.10
C ALA A 183 6.36 15.66 -5.48
N ILE A 184 6.00 16.53 -4.52
CA ILE A 184 5.15 17.70 -4.78
C ILE A 184 5.79 18.61 -5.83
N ILE A 185 7.09 18.93 -5.69
CA ILE A 185 7.81 19.77 -6.67
C ILE A 185 7.79 19.14 -8.06
N MET A 186 8.09 17.84 -8.17
CA MET A 186 8.17 17.13 -9.44
C MET A 186 6.82 17.04 -10.17
N VAL A 187 5.71 16.94 -9.43
CA VAL A 187 4.37 16.86 -10.03
C VAL A 187 3.84 18.22 -10.48
N LEU A 188 4.26 19.30 -9.81
CA LEU A 188 3.82 20.66 -10.11
C LEU A 188 4.70 21.40 -11.15
N SER A 189 5.86 20.85 -11.49
CA SER A 189 6.76 21.36 -12.54
C SER A 189 6.35 20.91 -13.93
#